data_AF-A0A081B8K6-F1
#
_entry.id   AF-A0A081B8K6-F1
#
_cell.length_a   1.000
_cell.length_b   1.000
_cell.length_c   1.000
_cell.angle_alpha   90.00
_cell.angle_beta   90.00
_cell.angle_gamma   90.00
#
_symmetry.space_group_name_H-M   'P 1'
#
loop_
_entity.id
_entity.type
_entity.pdbx_description
1 polymer ?
#
loop_
_entity_poly.entity_id
_entity_poly.type
_entity_poly.pdbx_seq_one_letter_code
_entity_poly.pdbx_strand_id
1 'polypeptide(L)'
;MQAGAEDFRRRVLLTASSTQRHILFMKLPSQPPFARTKSGALRRVGVEIEFGALPLQEAAHIVQRLFGGKICEAERFYWQVEETKYGTFSLELDSQYAHGEGKLLADEEAQEGLEPLLGKLQKNAREVIGEVSKAVVPNEITCPPIPFTALGEIDELTGALAAAGAQGTKGSPFYAFGLQLNPEVAEESASYILAHLRAFCLLRDWLRAEIDVDRLRQFLPFADPFEPEYVRHILDPHYAPELDRLIDDYLEANPTRNRELDLLPLFTHLDEARVKRKVGDALIKARPTFHYRLPDSRLGQHPAPVTREWQRWLAVEHLAADGESLTRLAAAYLAESPSPERWAEAGTAWIKELAAT
;
A
#
# COMPACT_ATOMS: atom_id res chain seq x y z
N MET A 1 43.99 0.41 -7.27
CA MET A 1 43.43 0.55 -5.90
C MET A 1 42.33 1.62 -5.88
N GLN A 2 41.25 1.43 -6.64
CA GLN A 2 40.10 2.35 -6.63
C GLN A 2 38.74 1.65 -6.75
N ALA A 3 38.71 0.32 -6.92
CA ALA A 3 37.47 -0.46 -6.98
C ALA A 3 37.02 -1.04 -5.61
N GLY A 4 37.85 -0.91 -4.56
CA GLY A 4 37.55 -1.47 -3.22
C GLY A 4 36.93 -0.48 -2.24
N ALA A 5 36.94 0.82 -2.54
CA ALA A 5 36.46 1.86 -1.62
C ALA A 5 34.97 2.22 -1.82
N GLU A 6 34.43 2.03 -3.03
CA GLU A 6 32.99 2.20 -3.30
C GLU A 6 32.17 1.02 -2.78
N ASP A 7 32.70 -0.21 -2.85
CA ASP A 7 32.02 -1.40 -2.33
C ASP A 7 31.98 -1.43 -0.79
N PHE A 8 32.97 -0.82 -0.14
CA PHE A 8 32.99 -0.63 1.31
C PHE A 8 32.04 0.49 1.77
N ARG A 9 31.86 1.55 0.98
CA ARG A 9 30.85 2.60 1.27
C ARG A 9 29.42 2.12 1.00
N ARG A 10 29.18 1.25 0.01
CA ARG A 10 27.88 0.58 -0.17
C ARG A 10 27.54 -0.41 0.94
N ARG A 11 28.52 -0.99 1.62
CA ARG A 11 28.32 -1.88 2.78
C ARG A 11 28.05 -1.18 4.11
N VAL A 12 28.13 0.14 4.18
CA VAL A 12 27.86 0.93 5.41
C VAL A 12 26.48 1.60 5.37
N LEU A 13 25.77 1.55 4.25
CA LEU A 13 24.42 2.10 4.10
C LEU A 13 23.39 1.02 4.46
N LEU A 14 22.54 1.30 5.46
CA LEU A 14 21.51 0.43 6.07
C LEU A 14 21.98 -0.61 7.11
N THR A 15 23.07 -0.38 7.84
CA THR A 15 23.49 -1.28 8.94
C THR A 15 22.77 -0.97 10.26
N ALA A 16 21.44 -1.08 10.26
CA ALA A 16 20.80 -1.67 11.43
C ALA A 16 20.78 -3.18 11.17
N SER A 17 21.42 -3.97 12.04
CA SER A 17 21.24 -5.43 11.97
C SER A 17 19.75 -5.77 12.02
N SER A 18 19.32 -6.92 11.50
CA SER A 18 17.92 -7.38 11.61
C SER A 18 17.38 -7.22 13.05
N THR A 19 18.25 -7.46 14.04
CA THR A 19 18.00 -7.24 15.48
C THR A 19 17.74 -5.78 15.85
N GLN A 20 18.50 -4.81 15.32
CA GLN A 20 18.28 -3.39 15.60
C GLN A 20 17.00 -2.84 14.95
N ARG A 21 16.63 -3.32 13.74
CA ARG A 21 15.34 -2.99 13.14
C ARG A 21 14.17 -3.56 13.97
N HIS A 22 14.33 -4.77 14.47
CA HIS A 22 13.35 -5.41 15.35
C HIS A 22 13.17 -4.67 16.70
N ILE A 23 14.24 -4.17 17.31
CA ILE A 23 14.18 -3.39 18.55
C ILE A 23 13.51 -2.02 18.34
N LEU A 24 13.80 -1.35 17.22
CA LEU A 24 13.14 -0.09 16.87
C LEU A 24 11.64 -0.30 16.62
N PHE A 25 11.28 -1.43 16.00
CA PHE A 25 9.90 -1.84 15.76
C PHE A 25 9.10 -2.06 17.05
N MET A 26 9.66 -2.71 18.07
CA MET A 26 8.98 -2.88 19.37
C MET A 26 8.62 -1.56 20.06
N LYS A 27 9.17 -0.44 19.60
CA LYS A 27 8.91 0.90 20.12
C LYS A 27 8.01 1.74 19.23
N LEU A 28 7.56 1.22 18.08
CA LEU A 28 6.55 1.92 17.30
C LEU A 28 5.22 1.98 18.08
N PRO A 29 4.44 3.06 17.92
CA PRO A 29 3.14 3.17 18.58
C PRO A 29 2.24 1.98 18.26
N SER A 30 1.51 1.51 19.28
CA SER A 30 0.46 0.49 19.12
C SER A 30 -0.95 1.08 19.10
N GLN A 31 -1.07 2.40 19.26
CA GLN A 31 -2.32 3.14 19.27
C GLN A 31 -2.24 4.36 18.35
N PRO A 32 -3.32 4.66 17.60
CA PRO A 32 -3.42 5.90 16.84
C PRO A 32 -3.56 7.10 17.77
N PRO A 33 -3.08 8.29 17.36
CA PRO A 33 -3.32 9.53 18.10
C PRO A 33 -4.82 9.83 18.21
N PHE A 34 -5.60 9.43 17.20
CA PHE A 34 -7.06 9.53 17.18
C PHE A 34 -7.69 8.15 17.00
N ALA A 35 -8.09 7.52 18.11
CA ALA A 35 -8.68 6.17 18.10
C ALA A 35 -10.16 6.13 17.68
N ARG A 36 -10.85 7.27 17.67
CA ARG A 36 -12.29 7.36 17.40
C ARG A 36 -12.57 8.28 16.23
N THR A 37 -13.64 7.97 15.50
CA THR A 37 -14.19 8.87 14.48
C THR A 37 -14.85 10.07 15.14
N LYS A 38 -15.22 11.08 14.34
CA LYS A 38 -15.98 12.26 14.78
C LYS A 38 -17.30 11.90 15.50
N SER A 39 -17.91 10.75 15.19
CA SER A 39 -19.13 10.28 15.87
C SER A 39 -18.86 9.55 17.19
N GLY A 40 -17.59 9.37 17.58
CA GLY A 40 -17.18 8.68 18.80
C GLY A 40 -17.05 7.16 18.64
N ALA A 41 -17.34 6.60 17.47
CA ALA A 41 -17.14 5.19 17.19
C ALA A 41 -15.65 4.84 17.18
N LEU A 42 -15.29 3.64 17.66
CA LEU A 42 -13.92 3.14 17.53
C LEU A 42 -13.61 2.95 16.04
N ARG A 43 -12.48 3.52 15.59
CA ARG A 43 -12.07 3.44 14.17
C ARG A 43 -11.83 2.00 13.75
N ARG A 44 -12.16 1.75 12.50
CA ARG A 44 -11.98 0.44 11.86
C ARG A 44 -10.87 0.48 10.82
N VAL A 45 -10.39 -0.70 10.45
CA VAL A 45 -9.40 -0.92 9.41
C VAL A 45 -9.93 -2.02 8.51
N GLY A 46 -10.09 -1.73 7.22
CA GLY A 46 -10.26 -2.78 6.20
C GLY A 46 -8.90 -3.38 5.87
N VAL A 47 -8.86 -4.66 5.54
CA VAL A 47 -7.62 -5.35 5.17
C VAL A 47 -7.87 -6.19 3.93
N GLU A 48 -7.02 -6.05 2.92
CA GLU A 48 -7.08 -6.81 1.68
C GLU A 48 -5.78 -7.61 1.54
N ILE A 49 -5.89 -8.94 1.36
CA ILE A 49 -4.76 -9.87 1.40
C ILE A 49 -4.72 -10.64 0.09
N GLU A 50 -3.70 -10.40 -0.73
CA GLU A 50 -3.45 -11.19 -1.94
C GLU A 50 -2.57 -12.42 -1.63
N PHE A 51 -2.86 -13.54 -2.26
CA PHE A 51 -2.11 -14.79 -2.09
C PHE A 51 -2.29 -15.75 -3.28
N GLY A 52 -1.36 -16.68 -3.40
CA GLY A 52 -1.40 -17.74 -4.41
C GLY A 52 -1.38 -19.14 -3.78
N ALA A 53 -1.40 -20.15 -4.64
CA ALA A 53 -1.22 -21.57 -4.29
C ALA A 53 -2.26 -22.19 -3.33
N LEU A 54 -3.37 -21.51 -3.05
CA LEU A 54 -4.46 -22.02 -2.23
C LEU A 54 -5.81 -21.73 -2.91
N PRO A 55 -6.70 -22.72 -3.15
CA PRO A 55 -8.01 -22.50 -3.76
C PRO A 55 -8.93 -21.60 -2.92
N LEU A 56 -9.79 -20.80 -3.56
CA LEU A 56 -10.78 -19.94 -2.90
C LEU A 56 -11.67 -20.70 -1.92
N GLN A 57 -12.09 -21.91 -2.28
CA GLN A 57 -12.90 -22.77 -1.42
C GLN A 57 -12.19 -23.05 -0.08
N GLU A 58 -10.91 -23.41 -0.11
CA GLU A 58 -10.16 -23.71 1.10
C GLU A 58 -9.93 -22.45 1.95
N ALA A 59 -9.62 -21.32 1.31
CA ALA A 59 -9.54 -20.02 1.97
C ALA A 59 -10.87 -19.63 2.66
N ALA A 60 -12.02 -19.84 2.01
CA ALA A 60 -13.34 -19.57 2.58
C ALA A 60 -13.62 -20.43 3.82
N HIS A 61 -13.22 -21.71 3.82
CA HIS A 61 -13.33 -22.57 5.01
C HIS A 61 -12.41 -22.12 6.16
N ILE A 62 -11.21 -21.61 5.84
CA ILE A 62 -10.31 -21.03 6.86
C ILE A 62 -10.96 -19.81 7.50
N VAL A 63 -11.51 -18.90 6.69
CA VAL A 63 -12.25 -17.72 7.18
C VAL A 63 -13.44 -18.16 8.03
N GLN A 64 -14.27 -19.08 7.54
CA GLN A 64 -15.43 -19.57 8.29
C GLN A 64 -15.03 -20.20 9.65
N ARG A 65 -13.94 -20.97 9.69
CA ARG A 65 -13.45 -21.58 10.92
C ARG A 65 -12.98 -20.56 11.96
N LEU A 66 -12.36 -19.46 11.53
CA LEU A 66 -11.80 -18.44 12.43
C LEU A 66 -12.85 -17.39 12.85
N PHE A 67 -13.78 -17.05 11.96
CA PHE A 67 -14.72 -15.93 12.14
C PHE A 67 -16.20 -16.36 12.21
N GLY A 68 -16.51 -17.63 12.01
CA GLY A 68 -17.86 -18.16 11.91
C GLY A 68 -18.52 -17.82 10.55
N GLY A 69 -19.84 -17.80 10.52
CA GLY A 69 -20.61 -17.41 9.34
C GLY A 69 -20.93 -18.54 8.36
N LYS A 70 -21.42 -18.16 7.18
CA LYS A 70 -21.90 -19.07 6.12
C LYS A 70 -21.15 -18.78 4.82
N ILE A 71 -20.66 -19.84 4.19
CA ILE A 71 -20.02 -19.74 2.88
C ILE A 71 -21.11 -19.65 1.81
N CYS A 72 -21.04 -18.60 0.99
CA CYS A 72 -21.87 -18.36 -0.17
C CYS A 72 -20.98 -18.32 -1.42
N GLU A 73 -21.17 -19.29 -2.32
CA GLU A 73 -20.55 -19.27 -3.65
C GLU A 73 -21.42 -18.40 -4.57
N ALA A 74 -21.09 -17.11 -4.65
CA ALA A 74 -21.86 -16.17 -5.45
C ALA A 74 -21.58 -16.34 -6.95
N GLU A 75 -20.30 -16.48 -7.34
CA GLU A 75 -19.87 -16.80 -8.70
C GLU A 75 -18.62 -17.69 -8.68
N ARG A 76 -18.25 -18.27 -9.84
CA ARG A 76 -17.12 -19.21 -9.97
C ARG A 76 -15.81 -18.70 -9.36
N PHE A 77 -15.55 -17.39 -9.46
CA PHE A 77 -14.34 -16.74 -8.97
C PHE A 77 -14.61 -15.68 -7.90
N TYR A 78 -15.81 -15.71 -7.30
CA TYR A 78 -16.23 -14.75 -6.28
C TYR A 78 -17.05 -15.45 -5.20
N TRP A 79 -16.49 -15.54 -4.01
CA TRP A 79 -17.02 -16.24 -2.85
C TRP A 79 -17.18 -15.26 -1.71
N GLN A 80 -18.16 -15.51 -0.83
CA GLN A 80 -18.36 -14.73 0.36
C GLN A 80 -18.45 -15.64 1.57
N VAL A 81 -17.93 -15.18 2.71
CA VAL A 81 -18.29 -15.72 4.02
C VAL A 81 -19.09 -14.65 4.72
N GLU A 82 -20.41 -14.82 4.70
CA GLU A 82 -21.38 -13.90 5.26
C GLU A 82 -21.64 -14.22 6.74
N GLU A 83 -22.28 -13.29 7.45
CA GLU A 83 -22.69 -13.48 8.85
C GLU A 83 -21.53 -13.87 9.81
N THR A 84 -20.29 -13.49 9.49
CA THR A 84 -19.17 -13.69 10.42
C THR A 84 -19.26 -12.71 11.59
N LYS A 85 -18.45 -12.91 12.64
CA LYS A 85 -18.36 -11.96 13.77
C LYS A 85 -18.06 -10.51 13.37
N TYR A 86 -17.48 -10.27 12.19
CA TYR A 86 -17.13 -8.93 11.69
C TYR A 86 -17.90 -8.48 10.45
N GLY A 87 -18.83 -9.29 9.94
CA GLY A 87 -19.57 -9.03 8.69
C GLY A 87 -19.12 -9.94 7.56
N THR A 88 -19.21 -9.47 6.32
CA THR A 88 -18.92 -10.31 5.15
C THR A 88 -17.46 -10.19 4.73
N PHE A 89 -16.77 -11.33 4.65
CA PHE A 89 -15.50 -11.45 3.96
C PHE A 89 -15.77 -11.79 2.50
N SER A 90 -15.11 -11.09 1.57
CA SER A 90 -15.16 -11.43 0.14
C SER A 90 -13.85 -12.13 -0.25
N LEU A 91 -13.94 -13.14 -1.10
CA LEU A 91 -12.80 -13.86 -1.64
C LEU A 91 -12.95 -13.90 -3.16
N GLU A 92 -11.94 -13.42 -3.88
CA GLU A 92 -12.01 -13.33 -5.33
C GLU A 92 -10.71 -13.65 -6.01
N LEU A 93 -10.78 -14.04 -7.29
CA LEU A 93 -9.61 -14.08 -8.15
C LEU A 93 -9.39 -12.66 -8.68
N ASP A 94 -8.28 -12.02 -8.31
CA ASP A 94 -8.04 -10.59 -8.55
C ASP A 94 -8.01 -10.28 -10.06
N SER A 95 -9.09 -9.65 -10.52
CA SER A 95 -9.30 -9.28 -11.92
C SER A 95 -8.33 -8.21 -12.44
N GLN A 96 -7.59 -7.50 -11.57
CA GLN A 96 -6.63 -6.48 -12.01
C GLN A 96 -5.50 -7.07 -12.87
N TYR A 97 -5.15 -8.34 -12.66
CA TYR A 97 -4.19 -9.07 -13.49
C TYR A 97 -4.83 -9.77 -14.71
N ALA A 98 -6.15 -9.94 -14.73
CA ALA A 98 -6.87 -10.55 -15.86
C ALA A 98 -6.87 -9.67 -17.13
N HIS A 99 -6.49 -8.39 -17.02
CA HIS A 99 -6.42 -7.47 -18.16
C HIS A 99 -5.10 -7.50 -18.95
N GLY A 100 -4.16 -8.41 -18.63
CA GLY A 100 -2.97 -8.64 -19.45
C GLY A 100 -3.24 -9.29 -20.82
N GLU A 101 -4.34 -10.02 -20.97
CA GLU A 101 -4.63 -10.77 -22.21
C GLU A 101 -5.46 -9.96 -23.25
N GLY A 102 -6.01 -8.80 -22.87
CA GLY A 102 -6.96 -8.05 -23.71
C GLY A 102 -6.36 -6.91 -24.57
N LYS A 103 -5.07 -6.60 -24.44
CA LYS A 103 -4.43 -5.50 -25.19
C LYS A 103 -3.18 -5.91 -25.98
N LEU A 104 -2.68 -7.13 -25.82
CA LEU A 104 -1.48 -7.61 -26.53
C LEU A 104 -1.80 -8.35 -27.84
N LEU A 105 -3.09 -8.56 -28.17
CA LEU A 105 -3.52 -9.23 -29.41
C LEU A 105 -4.16 -8.28 -30.43
N ALA A 106 -4.10 -6.95 -30.22
CA ALA A 106 -4.65 -5.97 -31.15
C ALA A 106 -3.59 -5.21 -31.98
N ASP A 107 -2.30 -5.34 -31.66
CA ASP A 107 -1.23 -4.54 -32.30
C ASP A 107 -0.15 -5.40 -32.99
N GLU A 108 -0.48 -6.61 -33.47
CA GLU A 108 0.43 -7.40 -34.32
C GLU A 108 0.33 -7.07 -35.82
N GLU A 109 -0.55 -6.14 -36.25
CA GLU A 109 -0.74 -5.81 -37.67
C GLU A 109 -0.26 -4.41 -38.12
N ALA A 110 0.52 -3.69 -37.31
CA ALA A 110 1.09 -2.40 -37.71
C ALA A 110 2.61 -2.32 -37.52
N GLN A 111 3.35 -3.28 -38.06
CA GLN A 111 4.78 -3.09 -38.37
C GLN A 111 4.95 -2.66 -39.82
N GLU A 112 5.00 -1.35 -40.06
CA GLU A 112 5.82 -0.81 -41.16
C GLU A 112 6.34 0.59 -40.80
N GLY A 113 7.63 0.65 -40.45
CA GLY A 113 8.43 1.87 -40.53
C GLY A 113 8.70 2.61 -39.22
N LEU A 114 9.66 2.12 -38.41
CA LEU A 114 10.69 2.93 -37.71
C LEU A 114 11.55 2.05 -36.78
N GLU A 115 12.50 1.29 -37.34
CA GLU A 115 13.69 0.87 -36.59
C GLU A 115 14.91 1.11 -37.47
N PRO A 116 15.90 1.91 -37.00
CA PRO A 116 16.97 1.27 -36.24
C PRO A 116 17.65 2.19 -35.18
N LEU A 117 16.97 2.56 -34.09
CA LEU A 117 17.62 3.20 -32.93
C LEU A 117 17.28 2.59 -31.55
N LEU A 118 16.37 1.59 -31.48
CA LEU A 118 15.93 0.95 -30.22
C LEU A 118 16.33 -0.53 -30.08
N GLY A 119 17.23 -1.03 -30.92
CA GLY A 119 17.57 -2.46 -31.01
C GLY A 119 18.39 -3.08 -29.87
N LYS A 120 18.66 -2.38 -28.76
CA LYS A 120 19.49 -2.92 -27.66
C LYS A 120 18.86 -2.89 -26.25
N LEU A 121 17.66 -2.32 -26.08
CA LEU A 121 16.96 -2.33 -24.78
C LEU A 121 15.71 -3.23 -24.73
N GLN A 122 15.22 -3.73 -25.88
CA GLN A 122 13.93 -4.44 -25.93
C GLN A 122 14.00 -5.97 -25.79
N LYS A 123 15.18 -6.60 -25.84
CA LYS A 123 15.27 -8.06 -25.68
C LYS A 123 14.93 -8.53 -24.26
N ASN A 124 15.36 -7.79 -23.24
CA ASN A 124 15.10 -8.15 -21.84
C ASN A 124 13.65 -7.86 -21.41
N ALA A 125 13.02 -6.83 -22.00
CA ALA A 125 11.62 -6.52 -21.69
C ALA A 125 10.65 -7.56 -22.28
N ARG A 126 10.90 -8.06 -23.50
CA ARG A 126 10.06 -9.07 -24.15
C ARG A 126 10.15 -10.46 -23.51
N GLU A 127 11.32 -10.87 -23.01
CA GLU A 127 11.47 -12.13 -22.26
C GLU A 127 10.75 -12.09 -20.90
N VAL A 128 10.81 -10.95 -20.20
CA VAL A 128 10.05 -10.74 -18.95
C VAL A 128 8.54 -10.73 -19.24
N ILE A 129 8.07 -10.04 -20.28
CA ILE A 129 6.64 -9.99 -20.65
C ILE A 129 6.12 -11.38 -21.07
N GLY A 130 6.91 -12.15 -21.81
CA GLY A 130 6.55 -13.51 -22.24
C GLY A 130 6.44 -14.51 -21.08
N GLU A 131 7.26 -14.40 -20.04
CA GLU A 131 7.18 -15.25 -18.84
C GLU A 131 6.16 -14.72 -17.80
N VAL A 132 5.88 -13.41 -17.80
CA VAL A 132 4.77 -12.78 -17.05
C VAL A 132 3.40 -13.24 -17.55
N SER A 133 3.28 -13.78 -18.76
CA SER A 133 2.03 -14.43 -19.24
C SER A 133 1.63 -15.69 -18.43
N LYS A 134 2.54 -16.24 -17.61
CA LYS A 134 2.25 -17.31 -16.64
C LYS A 134 1.95 -16.78 -15.23
N ALA A 135 1.82 -15.46 -15.06
CA ALA A 135 1.50 -14.86 -13.77
C ALA A 135 0.22 -15.48 -13.20
N VAL A 136 0.35 -16.13 -12.06
CA VAL A 136 -0.79 -16.66 -11.30
C VAL A 136 -1.63 -15.45 -10.89
N VAL A 137 -2.85 -15.35 -11.42
CA VAL A 137 -3.81 -14.38 -10.94
C VAL A 137 -4.01 -14.62 -9.44
N PRO A 138 -3.72 -13.63 -8.56
CA PRO A 138 -3.83 -13.84 -7.12
C PRO A 138 -5.27 -14.13 -6.73
N ASN A 139 -5.44 -14.91 -5.68
CA ASN A 139 -6.66 -14.82 -4.89
C ASN A 139 -6.51 -13.64 -3.92
N GLU A 140 -7.58 -12.87 -3.71
CA GLU A 140 -7.67 -11.82 -2.72
C GLU A 140 -8.72 -12.20 -1.66
N ILE A 141 -8.43 -11.92 -0.38
CA ILE A 141 -9.44 -11.82 0.67
C ILE A 141 -9.61 -10.35 1.03
N THR A 142 -10.80 -9.81 0.83
CA THR A 142 -11.21 -8.49 1.34
C THR A 142 -11.94 -8.67 2.67
N CYS A 143 -11.35 -8.18 3.75
CA CYS A 143 -11.97 -8.20 5.08
C CYS A 143 -13.02 -7.08 5.19
N PRO A 144 -14.15 -7.31 5.89
CA PRO A 144 -14.99 -6.20 6.32
C PRO A 144 -14.17 -5.29 7.25
N PRO A 145 -14.45 -3.97 7.32
CA PRO A 145 -13.76 -3.10 8.26
C PRO A 145 -13.94 -3.59 9.70
N ILE A 146 -12.84 -3.93 10.37
CA ILE A 146 -12.83 -4.42 11.75
C ILE A 146 -12.25 -3.37 12.70
N PRO A 147 -12.57 -3.39 14.01
CA PRO A 147 -11.88 -2.53 14.98
C PRO A 147 -10.36 -2.67 14.88
N PHE A 148 -9.60 -1.57 14.89
CA PHE A 148 -8.13 -1.65 14.78
C PHE A 148 -7.50 -2.49 15.92
N THR A 149 -8.18 -2.58 17.07
CA THR A 149 -7.76 -3.40 18.22
C THR A 149 -7.87 -4.90 17.97
N ALA A 150 -8.56 -5.33 16.91
CA ALA A 150 -8.78 -6.73 16.54
C ALA A 150 -7.87 -7.19 15.38
N LEU A 151 -6.93 -6.37 14.91
CA LEU A 151 -6.05 -6.71 13.78
C LEU A 151 -5.21 -7.97 14.01
N GLY A 152 -4.91 -8.33 15.26
CA GLY A 152 -4.25 -9.60 15.60
C GLY A 152 -5.03 -10.85 15.15
N GLU A 153 -6.36 -10.76 15.02
CA GLU A 153 -7.17 -11.87 14.51
C GLU A 153 -7.03 -12.04 12.98
N ILE A 154 -6.72 -10.96 12.25
CA ILE A 154 -6.37 -11.06 10.84
C ILE A 154 -4.96 -11.62 10.68
N ASP A 155 -4.04 -11.36 11.61
CA ASP A 155 -2.77 -12.06 11.64
C ASP A 155 -2.94 -13.57 11.82
N GLU A 156 -3.88 -14.03 12.68
CA GLU A 156 -4.24 -15.45 12.78
C GLU A 156 -4.75 -16.01 11.44
N LEU A 157 -5.53 -15.24 10.69
CA LEU A 157 -5.94 -15.60 9.32
C LEU A 157 -4.73 -15.76 8.39
N THR A 158 -3.80 -14.79 8.37
CA THR A 158 -2.59 -14.90 7.53
C THR A 158 -1.74 -16.13 7.89
N GLY A 159 -1.64 -16.47 9.18
CA GLY A 159 -0.96 -17.65 9.65
C GLY A 159 -1.66 -18.94 9.24
N ALA A 160 -2.99 -18.99 9.32
CA ALA A 160 -3.79 -20.14 8.92
C ALA A 160 -3.76 -20.38 7.40
N LEU A 161 -3.78 -19.31 6.59
CA LEU A 161 -3.60 -19.38 5.14
C LEU A 161 -2.23 -19.97 4.80
N ALA A 162 -1.16 -19.46 5.42
CA ALA A 162 0.19 -19.97 5.21
C ALA A 162 0.33 -21.45 5.63
N ALA A 163 -0.27 -21.83 6.77
CA ALA A 163 -0.27 -23.22 7.25
C ALA A 163 -1.03 -24.17 6.30
N ALA A 164 -2.02 -23.66 5.55
CA ALA A 164 -2.73 -24.40 4.51
C ALA A 164 -2.00 -24.43 3.15
N GLY A 165 -0.83 -23.77 3.04
CA GLY A 165 -0.02 -23.76 1.82
C GLY A 165 -0.17 -22.52 0.94
N ALA A 166 -0.94 -21.50 1.39
CA ALA A 166 -0.99 -20.23 0.67
C ALA A 166 0.38 -19.56 0.63
N GLN A 167 0.71 -18.97 -0.52
CA GLN A 167 1.98 -18.31 -0.76
C GLN A 167 1.79 -16.80 -0.90
N GLY A 168 2.58 -16.03 -0.14
CA GLY A 168 2.72 -14.58 -0.32
C GLY A 168 3.81 -14.22 -1.35
N THR A 169 4.21 -12.95 -1.41
CA THR A 169 5.16 -12.39 -2.39
C THR A 169 6.47 -13.17 -2.47
N LYS A 170 7.00 -13.69 -1.35
CA LYS A 170 8.27 -14.45 -1.32
C LYS A 170 8.15 -15.92 -1.79
N GLY A 171 6.96 -16.38 -2.15
CA GLY A 171 6.75 -17.75 -2.63
C GLY A 171 7.35 -18.01 -4.02
N SER A 172 7.52 -16.97 -4.83
CA SER A 172 8.07 -17.05 -6.18
C SER A 172 8.64 -15.70 -6.61
N PRO A 173 9.73 -15.66 -7.42
CA PRO A 173 10.24 -14.43 -8.04
C PRO A 173 9.31 -13.88 -9.14
N PHE A 174 8.05 -14.31 -9.20
CA PHE A 174 7.04 -13.78 -10.11
C PHE A 174 5.78 -13.33 -9.35
N TYR A 175 5.74 -13.46 -8.02
CA TYR A 175 4.60 -13.04 -7.23
C TYR A 175 4.75 -11.60 -6.78
N ALA A 176 3.73 -10.80 -7.10
CA ALA A 176 3.65 -9.38 -6.81
C ALA A 176 2.56 -9.06 -5.78
N PHE A 177 2.22 -10.04 -4.93
CA PHE A 177 1.05 -9.98 -4.06
C PHE A 177 1.15 -8.85 -3.02
N GLY A 178 0.08 -8.07 -2.91
CA GLY A 178 -0.06 -6.94 -1.98
C GLY A 178 -0.78 -7.27 -0.69
N LEU A 179 -0.48 -6.48 0.34
CA LEU A 179 -1.30 -6.34 1.54
C LEU A 179 -1.76 -4.88 1.60
N GLN A 180 -3.06 -4.65 1.62
CA GLN A 180 -3.63 -3.30 1.64
C GLN A 180 -4.32 -3.08 2.97
N LEU A 181 -4.02 -1.94 3.61
CA LEU A 181 -4.72 -1.49 4.80
C LEU A 181 -5.61 -0.32 4.40
N ASN A 182 -6.82 -0.32 4.93
CA ASN A 182 -7.81 0.73 4.76
C ASN A 182 -8.18 1.32 6.13
N PRO A 183 -7.32 2.16 6.74
CA PRO A 183 -7.65 2.86 7.98
C PRO A 183 -8.76 3.88 7.77
N GLU A 184 -9.88 3.68 8.47
CA GLU A 184 -10.99 4.63 8.50
C GLU A 184 -10.50 6.00 8.97
N VAL A 185 -10.94 7.10 8.37
CA VAL A 185 -10.51 8.45 8.80
C VAL A 185 -11.12 8.82 10.16
N ALA A 186 -10.37 9.53 11.01
CA ALA A 186 -10.91 10.04 12.27
C ALA A 186 -11.87 11.21 12.04
N GLU A 187 -11.56 12.07 11.06
CA GLU A 187 -12.37 13.19 10.62
C GLU A 187 -12.16 13.47 9.13
N GLU A 188 -12.99 14.34 8.56
CA GLU A 188 -13.08 14.59 7.12
C GLU A 188 -12.68 16.04 6.74
N SER A 189 -11.97 16.74 7.63
CA SER A 189 -11.50 18.11 7.36
C SER A 189 -10.32 18.12 6.38
N ALA A 190 -10.23 19.16 5.54
CA ALA A 190 -9.14 19.32 4.58
C ALA A 190 -7.76 19.32 5.28
N SER A 191 -7.65 19.98 6.44
CA SER A 191 -6.44 20.02 7.25
C SER A 191 -6.01 18.64 7.74
N TYR A 192 -6.95 17.81 8.20
CA TYR A 192 -6.66 16.45 8.66
C TYR A 192 -6.15 15.57 7.51
N ILE A 193 -6.88 15.55 6.39
CA ILE A 193 -6.53 14.74 5.22
C ILE A 193 -5.17 15.18 4.66
N LEU A 194 -4.95 16.50 4.53
CA LEU A 194 -3.69 17.05 4.04
C LEU A 194 -2.52 16.71 4.97
N ALA A 195 -2.70 16.75 6.30
CA ALA A 195 -1.64 16.38 7.23
C ALA A 195 -1.21 14.92 7.07
N HIS A 196 -2.18 13.99 6.88
CA HIS A 196 -1.89 12.57 6.64
C HIS A 196 -1.23 12.34 5.29
N LEU A 197 -1.68 13.02 4.23
CA LEU A 197 -1.06 12.94 2.92
C LEU A 197 0.39 13.46 2.94
N ARG A 198 0.64 14.59 3.61
CA ARG A 198 2.00 15.14 3.82
C ARG A 198 2.88 14.18 4.62
N ALA A 199 2.38 13.69 5.75
CA ALA A 199 3.09 12.76 6.62
C ALA A 199 3.48 11.49 5.85
N PHE A 200 2.55 10.94 5.07
CA PHE A 200 2.81 9.78 4.23
C PHE A 200 3.91 10.08 3.21
N CYS A 201 3.82 11.20 2.48
CA CYS A 201 4.83 11.57 1.49
C CYS A 201 6.21 11.80 2.11
N LEU A 202 6.28 12.33 3.33
CA LEU A 202 7.54 12.53 4.06
C LEU A 202 8.12 11.21 4.58
N LEU A 203 7.30 10.19 4.86
CA LEU A 203 7.74 8.90 5.38
C LEU A 203 7.83 7.79 4.32
N ARG A 204 7.38 8.02 3.09
CA ARG A 204 7.30 6.99 2.03
C ARG A 204 8.62 6.30 1.75
N ASP A 205 9.74 7.03 1.73
CA ASP A 205 11.05 6.47 1.42
C ASP A 205 11.56 5.59 2.59
N TRP A 206 11.25 5.99 3.82
CA TRP A 206 11.46 5.14 5.00
C TRP A 206 10.55 3.90 4.96
N LEU A 207 9.26 4.06 4.66
CA LEU A 207 8.32 2.94 4.53
C LEU A 207 8.80 1.94 3.48
N ARG A 208 9.22 2.39 2.29
CA ARG A 208 9.76 1.53 1.23
C ARG A 208 11.02 0.78 1.67
N ALA A 209 11.97 1.47 2.31
CA ALA A 209 13.19 0.85 2.81
C ALA A 209 12.95 -0.14 3.96
N GLU A 210 11.95 0.14 4.81
CA GLU A 210 11.60 -0.67 5.97
C GLU A 210 10.74 -1.87 5.60
N ILE A 211 9.77 -1.69 4.69
CA ILE A 211 9.03 -2.80 4.08
C ILE A 211 10.01 -3.71 3.36
N ASP A 212 11.06 -3.18 2.71
CA ASP A 212 11.89 -3.93 1.75
C ASP A 212 10.99 -4.43 0.62
N VAL A 213 10.25 -3.50 0.00
CA VAL A 213 9.26 -3.78 -1.06
C VAL A 213 9.96 -4.58 -2.16
N ASP A 214 9.38 -5.71 -2.54
CA ASP A 214 9.96 -6.58 -3.56
C ASP A 214 10.28 -5.77 -4.83
N ARG A 215 11.50 -5.94 -5.35
CA ARG A 215 11.97 -5.21 -6.53
C ARG A 215 11.03 -5.41 -7.72
N LEU A 216 10.40 -6.58 -7.85
CA LEU A 216 9.44 -6.84 -8.92
C LEU A 216 8.20 -5.98 -8.80
N ARG A 217 7.68 -5.75 -7.57
CA ARG A 217 6.59 -4.80 -7.34
C ARG A 217 6.99 -3.35 -7.58
N GLN A 218 8.30 -3.03 -7.48
CA GLN A 218 8.81 -1.71 -7.88
C GLN A 218 8.88 -1.53 -9.41
N PHE A 219 8.97 -2.63 -10.17
CA PHE A 219 9.01 -2.61 -11.64
C PHE A 219 7.65 -2.86 -12.30
N LEU A 220 6.70 -3.46 -11.57
CA LEU A 220 5.32 -3.59 -12.01
C LEU A 220 4.57 -2.27 -11.75
N PRO A 221 3.58 -1.92 -12.59
CA PRO A 221 2.78 -0.71 -12.43
C PRO A 221 1.80 -0.87 -11.26
N PHE A 222 2.31 -0.99 -10.05
CA PHE A 222 1.54 -1.19 -8.83
C PHE A 222 2.06 -0.30 -7.70
N ALA A 223 1.16 0.47 -7.11
CA ALA A 223 1.45 1.40 -6.00
C ALA A 223 2.54 2.43 -6.37
N ASP A 224 2.35 3.11 -7.50
CA ASP A 224 3.30 4.13 -7.97
C ASP A 224 3.51 5.22 -6.90
N PRO A 225 4.74 5.73 -6.75
CA PRO A 225 5.01 6.85 -5.87
C PRO A 225 4.34 8.13 -6.40
N PHE A 226 4.09 9.09 -5.49
CA PHE A 226 3.68 10.43 -5.90
C PHE A 226 4.79 11.16 -6.68
N GLU A 227 4.39 11.91 -7.71
CA GLU A 227 5.31 12.75 -8.48
C GLU A 227 6.00 13.79 -7.57
N PRO A 228 7.32 14.01 -7.72
CA PRO A 228 8.06 14.95 -6.87
C PRO A 228 7.48 16.38 -6.86
N GLU A 229 6.95 16.85 -7.99
CA GLU A 229 6.33 18.17 -8.09
C GLU A 229 5.07 18.27 -7.23
N TYR A 230 4.21 17.25 -7.27
CA TYR A 230 3.02 17.19 -6.42
C TYR A 230 3.39 17.15 -4.94
N VAL A 231 4.40 16.35 -4.57
CA VAL A 231 4.90 16.30 -3.18
C VAL A 231 5.38 17.67 -2.73
N ARG A 232 6.18 18.37 -3.54
CA ARG A 232 6.65 19.72 -3.21
C ARG A 232 5.49 20.71 -3.08
N HIS A 233 4.50 20.61 -3.96
CA HIS A 233 3.31 21.45 -3.92
C HIS A 233 2.54 21.29 -2.60
N ILE A 234 2.22 20.05 -2.21
CA ILE A 234 1.50 19.83 -0.96
C ILE A 234 2.35 20.17 0.26
N LEU A 235 3.68 20.07 0.21
CA LEU A 235 4.55 20.41 1.34
C LEU A 235 4.79 21.91 1.53
N ASP A 236 4.39 22.76 0.58
CA ASP A 236 4.48 24.22 0.76
C ASP A 236 3.70 24.64 2.01
N PRO A 237 4.32 25.36 2.97
CA PRO A 237 3.64 25.83 4.17
C PRO A 237 2.46 26.77 3.90
N HIS A 238 2.40 27.41 2.73
CA HIS A 238 1.28 28.27 2.32
C HIS A 238 0.15 27.49 1.63
N TYR A 239 0.36 26.21 1.31
CA TYR A 239 -0.69 25.36 0.75
C TYR A 239 -1.63 24.90 1.88
N ALA A 240 -2.69 25.66 2.09
CA ALA A 240 -3.76 25.37 3.06
C ALA A 240 -5.13 25.46 2.36
N PRO A 241 -5.42 24.56 1.42
CA PRO A 241 -6.67 24.59 0.66
C PRO A 241 -7.88 24.20 1.53
N GLU A 242 -9.04 24.69 1.12
CA GLU A 242 -10.32 24.08 1.49
C GLU A 242 -10.50 22.73 0.77
N LEU A 243 -11.44 21.92 1.25
CA LEU A 243 -11.60 20.53 0.80
C LEU A 243 -11.77 20.39 -0.72
N ASP A 244 -12.62 21.22 -1.34
CA ASP A 244 -12.86 21.20 -2.79
C ASP A 244 -11.57 21.34 -3.59
N ARG A 245 -10.70 22.28 -3.19
CA ARG A 245 -9.43 22.52 -3.85
C ARG A 245 -8.43 21.41 -3.58
N LEU A 246 -8.39 20.86 -2.36
CA LEU A 246 -7.56 19.69 -2.06
C LEU A 246 -7.90 18.50 -2.98
N ILE A 247 -9.19 18.26 -3.20
CA ILE A 247 -9.66 17.19 -4.10
C ILE A 247 -9.28 17.50 -5.56
N ASP A 248 -9.54 18.73 -6.04
CA ASP A 248 -9.21 19.12 -7.42
C ASP A 248 -7.71 19.00 -7.70
N ASP A 249 -6.87 19.51 -6.80
CA ASP A 249 -5.41 19.47 -6.93
C ASP A 249 -4.88 18.02 -6.84
N TYR A 250 -5.49 17.14 -6.03
CA TYR A 250 -5.17 15.70 -6.04
C TYR A 250 -5.59 15.02 -7.35
N LEU A 251 -6.80 15.27 -7.85
CA LEU A 251 -7.30 14.64 -9.07
C LEU A 251 -6.51 15.06 -10.32
N GLU A 252 -6.01 16.30 -10.35
CA GLU A 252 -5.18 16.77 -11.45
C GLU A 252 -3.81 16.06 -11.48
N ALA A 253 -3.18 15.90 -10.31
CA ALA A 253 -1.87 15.25 -10.21
C ALA A 253 -1.92 13.71 -10.14
N ASN A 254 -3.03 13.14 -9.68
CA ASN A 254 -3.21 11.72 -9.41
C ASN A 254 -4.58 11.19 -9.88
N PRO A 255 -4.91 11.27 -11.20
CA PRO A 255 -6.18 10.75 -11.75
C PRO A 255 -6.19 9.22 -11.88
N THR A 256 -5.68 8.50 -10.88
CA THR A 256 -5.49 7.04 -10.93
C THR A 256 -5.54 6.42 -9.54
N ARG A 257 -6.09 5.21 -9.44
CA ARG A 257 -6.00 4.38 -8.23
C ARG A 257 -4.59 3.83 -8.01
N ASN A 258 -3.73 3.87 -9.03
CA ASN A 258 -2.38 3.33 -8.95
C ASN A 258 -1.43 4.26 -8.18
N ARG A 259 -1.62 4.34 -6.86
CA ARG A 259 -0.76 5.06 -5.91
C ARG A 259 -0.49 4.20 -4.68
N GLU A 260 0.66 4.44 -4.05
CA GLU A 260 1.05 3.85 -2.76
C GLU A 260 0.11 4.25 -1.61
N LEU A 261 -0.47 5.45 -1.71
CA LEU A 261 -1.61 5.91 -0.92
C LEU A 261 -2.66 6.48 -1.89
N ASP A 262 -3.73 5.72 -2.09
CA ASP A 262 -4.85 6.12 -2.94
C ASP A 262 -5.90 6.86 -2.08
N LEU A 263 -6.28 8.07 -2.50
CA LEU A 263 -7.30 8.86 -1.82
C LEU A 263 -8.61 8.92 -2.61
N LEU A 264 -8.69 8.29 -3.80
CA LEU A 264 -9.92 8.29 -4.59
C LEU A 264 -11.10 7.66 -3.84
N PRO A 265 -10.97 6.59 -3.04
CA PRO A 265 -12.08 6.08 -2.22
C PRO A 265 -12.63 7.13 -1.24
N LEU A 266 -11.73 7.84 -0.55
CA LEU A 266 -12.09 8.91 0.40
C LEU A 266 -12.73 10.10 -0.32
N PHE A 267 -12.11 10.59 -1.38
CA PHE A 267 -12.62 11.72 -2.14
C PHE A 267 -13.93 11.41 -2.84
N THR A 268 -14.18 10.15 -3.22
CA THR A 268 -15.49 9.72 -3.75
C THR A 268 -16.54 9.69 -2.64
N HIS A 269 -16.17 9.31 -1.42
CA HIS A 269 -17.07 9.41 -0.25
C HIS A 269 -17.42 10.86 0.09
N LEU A 270 -16.50 11.79 -0.09
CA LEU A 270 -16.70 13.22 0.22
C LEU A 270 -17.41 13.99 -0.92
N ASP A 271 -17.04 13.74 -2.17
CA ASP A 271 -17.63 14.37 -3.36
C ASP A 271 -17.52 13.46 -4.60
N GLU A 272 -18.42 12.47 -4.66
CA GLU A 272 -18.49 11.49 -5.76
C GLU A 272 -18.61 12.17 -7.13
N ALA A 273 -19.39 13.25 -7.22
CA ALA A 273 -19.61 13.94 -8.48
C ALA A 273 -18.33 14.58 -9.01
N ARG A 274 -17.48 15.13 -8.13
CA ARG A 274 -16.18 15.70 -8.50
C ARG A 274 -15.20 14.65 -8.98
N VAL A 275 -15.09 13.52 -8.29
CA VAL A 275 -14.20 12.42 -8.72
C VAL A 275 -14.65 11.85 -10.06
N LYS A 276 -15.94 11.54 -10.23
CA LYS A 276 -16.47 10.97 -11.48
C LYS A 276 -16.31 11.86 -12.72
N ARG A 277 -16.19 13.18 -12.54
CA ARG A 277 -15.89 14.11 -13.66
C ARG A 277 -14.48 13.96 -14.20
N LYS A 278 -13.53 13.48 -13.39
CA LYS A 278 -12.11 13.35 -13.75
C LYS A 278 -11.68 11.90 -13.95
N VAL A 279 -12.25 10.97 -13.18
CA VAL A 279 -11.87 9.56 -13.20
C VAL A 279 -13.11 8.69 -13.41
N GLY A 280 -13.15 7.98 -14.53
CA GLY A 280 -14.25 7.10 -14.93
C GLY A 280 -14.07 5.63 -14.54
N ASP A 281 -13.36 5.35 -13.44
CA ASP A 281 -13.03 3.98 -13.02
C ASP A 281 -14.11 3.42 -12.07
N ALA A 282 -14.84 2.40 -12.54
CA ALA A 282 -15.93 1.76 -11.81
C ALA A 282 -15.47 0.94 -10.58
N LEU A 283 -14.17 0.67 -10.47
CA LEU A 283 -13.58 -0.03 -9.34
C LEU A 283 -13.30 0.90 -8.15
N ILE A 284 -13.44 2.23 -8.32
CA ILE A 284 -13.40 3.17 -7.20
C ILE A 284 -14.69 3.01 -6.39
N LYS A 285 -14.57 2.53 -5.14
CA LYS A 285 -15.67 2.41 -4.19
C LYS A 285 -15.54 3.48 -3.11
N ALA A 286 -16.59 4.30 -2.95
CA ALA A 286 -16.67 5.35 -1.93
C ALA A 286 -16.55 4.74 -0.53
N ARG A 287 -15.50 5.09 0.21
CA ARG A 287 -15.23 4.60 1.56
C ARG A 287 -14.47 5.67 2.36
N PRO A 288 -14.81 5.94 3.64
CA PRO A 288 -14.14 6.94 4.46
C PRO A 288 -12.78 6.45 4.98
N THR A 289 -11.84 6.16 4.10
CA THR A 289 -10.57 5.49 4.44
C THR A 289 -9.38 6.07 3.69
N PHE A 290 -8.21 6.03 4.31
CA PHE A 290 -6.94 6.06 3.59
C PHE A 290 -6.74 4.70 2.91
N HIS A 291 -6.49 4.64 1.60
CA HIS A 291 -6.26 3.37 0.91
C HIS A 291 -4.75 3.14 0.76
N TYR A 292 -4.16 2.48 1.77
CA TYR A 292 -2.72 2.26 1.88
C TYR A 292 -2.32 0.93 1.23
N ARG A 293 -1.62 1.01 0.08
CA ARG A 293 -1.42 -0.12 -0.85
C ARG A 293 0.04 -0.55 -1.00
N LEU A 294 0.95 0.12 -0.30
CA LEU A 294 2.40 -0.11 -0.40
C LEU A 294 2.86 -1.52 0.06
N PRO A 295 2.35 -2.10 1.17
CA PRO A 295 2.94 -3.32 1.71
C PRO A 295 2.84 -4.57 0.82
N ASP A 296 3.83 -5.46 0.97
CA ASP A 296 3.84 -6.79 0.35
C ASP A 296 2.99 -7.77 1.18
N SER A 297 2.35 -8.75 0.52
CA SER A 297 1.73 -9.89 1.20
C SER A 297 2.79 -10.87 1.73
N ARG A 298 3.05 -10.83 3.03
CA ARG A 298 4.06 -11.65 3.72
C ARG A 298 3.44 -12.73 4.59
N LEU A 299 2.57 -13.54 3.98
CA LEU A 299 1.88 -14.64 4.66
C LEU A 299 2.83 -15.53 5.48
N GLY A 300 2.44 -15.82 6.72
CA GLY A 300 3.15 -16.73 7.62
C GLY A 300 4.52 -16.23 8.12
N GLN A 301 4.91 -14.99 7.85
CA GLN A 301 6.17 -14.43 8.34
C GLN A 301 6.02 -13.81 9.73
N HIS A 302 7.09 -13.87 10.51
CA HIS A 302 7.23 -13.13 11.77
C HIS A 302 8.15 -11.91 11.61
N PRO A 303 7.84 -10.75 12.21
CA PRO A 303 6.61 -10.48 12.98
C PRO A 303 5.36 -10.45 12.10
N ALA A 304 4.19 -10.63 12.73
CA ALA A 304 2.93 -10.83 12.03
C ALA A 304 2.61 -9.66 11.08
N PRO A 305 2.26 -9.94 9.80
CA PRO A 305 2.33 -8.94 8.74
C PRO A 305 1.31 -7.81 8.92
N VAL A 306 0.09 -8.08 9.34
CA VAL A 306 -0.97 -7.05 9.39
C VAL A 306 -0.75 -6.07 10.53
N THR A 307 -0.51 -6.57 11.76
CA THR A 307 -0.20 -5.70 12.90
C THR A 307 1.07 -4.88 12.64
N ARG A 308 2.06 -5.47 11.96
CA ARG A 308 3.29 -4.77 11.61
C ARG A 308 3.04 -3.61 10.65
N GLU A 309 2.26 -3.82 9.60
CA GLU A 309 1.92 -2.73 8.67
C GLU A 309 1.04 -1.68 9.33
N TRP A 310 0.16 -2.08 10.25
CA TRP A 310 -0.60 -1.13 11.06
C TRP A 310 0.32 -0.23 11.91
N GLN A 311 1.32 -0.78 12.59
CA GLN A 311 2.27 0.03 13.37
C GLN A 311 3.10 0.98 12.51
N ARG A 312 3.39 0.60 11.26
CA ARG A 312 4.05 1.50 10.29
C ARG A 312 3.12 2.61 9.84
N TRP A 313 1.86 2.29 9.58
CA TRP A 313 0.83 3.30 9.32
C TRP A 313 0.65 4.25 10.52
N LEU A 314 0.71 3.74 11.75
CA LEU A 314 0.65 4.58 12.94
C LEU A 314 1.78 5.62 13.00
N ALA A 315 2.97 5.33 12.48
CA ALA A 315 4.02 6.34 12.35
C ALA A 315 3.57 7.52 11.46
N VAL A 316 2.81 7.26 10.39
CA VAL A 316 2.20 8.30 9.54
C VAL A 316 1.17 9.11 10.33
N GLU A 317 0.28 8.46 11.07
CA GLU A 317 -0.73 9.18 11.86
C GLU A 317 -0.11 10.04 12.96
N HIS A 318 0.93 9.53 13.64
CA HIS A 318 1.65 10.28 14.67
C HIS A 318 2.38 11.50 14.09
N LEU A 319 3.01 11.38 12.92
CA LEU A 319 3.60 12.54 12.25
C LEU A 319 2.52 13.54 11.81
N ALA A 320 1.37 13.06 11.31
CA ALA A 320 0.27 13.92 10.92
C ALA A 320 -0.34 14.70 12.10
N ALA A 321 -0.31 14.12 13.30
CA ALA A 321 -0.76 14.75 14.53
C ALA A 321 0.29 15.68 15.17
N ASP A 322 1.58 15.47 14.89
CA ASP A 322 2.68 16.31 15.35
C ASP A 322 2.99 17.43 14.34
N GLY A 323 2.25 18.53 14.44
CA GLY A 323 2.40 19.68 13.55
C GLY A 323 3.79 20.32 13.56
N GLU A 324 4.54 20.22 14.66
CA GLU A 324 5.91 20.73 14.76
C GLU A 324 6.87 19.87 13.94
N SER A 325 6.84 18.55 14.14
CA SER A 325 7.67 17.62 13.36
C SER A 325 7.29 17.63 11.88
N LEU A 326 5.99 17.69 11.54
CA LEU A 326 5.53 17.74 10.16
C LEU A 326 6.09 18.97 9.43
N THR A 327 6.01 20.14 10.07
CA THR A 327 6.52 21.41 9.51
C THR A 327 8.05 21.36 9.34
N ARG A 328 8.76 20.85 10.36
CA ARG A 328 10.22 20.72 10.34
C ARG A 328 10.70 19.78 9.23
N LEU A 329 10.09 18.60 9.09
CA LEU A 329 10.44 17.63 8.05
C LEU A 329 10.08 18.15 6.65
N ALA A 330 8.92 18.81 6.48
CA ALA A 330 8.54 19.44 5.22
C ALA A 330 9.57 20.51 4.78
N ALA A 331 9.99 21.39 5.68
CA ALA A 331 10.99 22.41 5.40
C ALA A 331 12.35 21.79 4.99
N ALA A 332 12.79 20.75 5.70
CA ALA A 332 14.01 20.01 5.35
C ALA A 332 13.91 19.36 3.96
N TYR A 333 12.77 18.74 3.63
CA TYR A 333 12.56 18.10 2.32
C TYR A 333 12.65 19.10 1.17
N LEU A 334 11.96 20.24 1.32
CA LEU A 334 11.91 21.28 0.30
C LEU A 334 13.28 21.92 0.04
N ALA A 335 14.10 22.04 1.08
CA ALA A 335 15.45 22.62 1.01
C ALA A 335 16.47 21.68 0.35
N GLU A 336 16.41 20.38 0.62
CA GLU A 336 17.46 19.44 0.20
C GLU A 336 17.21 18.77 -1.16
N SER A 337 15.96 18.72 -1.64
CA SER A 337 15.56 17.90 -2.82
C SER A 337 16.26 16.52 -2.84
N PRO A 338 16.11 15.74 -1.76
CA PRO A 338 16.98 14.61 -1.46
C PRO A 338 16.70 13.41 -2.37
N SER A 339 17.71 12.54 -2.56
CA SER A 339 17.47 11.22 -3.13
C SER A 339 16.62 10.37 -2.16
N PRO A 340 15.87 9.38 -2.65
CA PRO A 340 15.07 8.49 -1.80
C PRO A 340 15.86 7.86 -0.65
N GLU A 341 17.11 7.42 -0.90
CA GLU A 341 17.94 6.78 0.12
C GLU A 341 18.30 7.75 1.25
N ARG A 342 18.70 8.97 0.90
CA ARG A 342 19.02 10.01 1.88
C ARG A 342 17.77 10.41 2.67
N TRP A 343 16.61 10.44 2.02
CA TRP A 343 15.38 10.80 2.72
C TRP A 343 14.86 9.69 3.65
N ALA A 344 15.07 8.43 3.28
CA ALA A 344 14.80 7.29 4.16
C ALA A 344 15.59 7.38 5.49
N GLU A 345 16.81 7.94 5.48
CA GLU A 345 17.60 8.18 6.69
C GLU A 345 16.97 9.27 7.58
N ALA A 346 16.44 10.33 6.99
CA ALA A 346 15.72 11.38 7.72
C ALA A 346 14.45 10.82 8.38
N GLY A 347 13.67 10.01 7.66
CA GLY A 347 12.54 9.28 8.21
C GLY A 347 12.96 8.35 9.35
N THR A 348 14.05 7.60 9.18
CA THR A 348 14.61 6.74 10.24
C THR A 348 15.01 7.52 11.49
N ALA A 349 15.57 8.72 11.33
CA ALA A 349 15.92 9.58 12.46
C ALA A 349 14.68 10.01 13.23
N TRP A 350 13.64 10.47 12.53
CA TRP A 350 12.38 10.84 13.17
C TRP A 350 11.68 9.67 13.86
N ILE A 351 11.69 8.47 13.26
CA ILE A 351 11.13 7.26 13.90
C ILE A 351 11.83 6.93 15.22
N LYS A 352 13.14 7.19 15.33
CA LYS A 352 13.87 7.03 16.59
C LYS A 352 13.47 8.08 17.63
N GLU A 353 13.15 9.31 17.21
CA GLU A 353 12.59 10.35 18.08
C GLU A 353 11.22 9.93 18.60
N LEU A 354 10.32 9.48 17.71
CA LEU A 354 8.99 8.96 18.06
C LEU A 354 9.08 7.76 19.02
N ALA A 355 10.03 6.85 18.80
CA ALA A 355 10.24 5.68 19.66
C ALA A 355 10.84 6.01 21.04
N ALA A 356 11.29 7.26 21.26
CA ALA A 356 11.87 7.73 22.51
C ALA A 356 10.87 8.49 23.39
N THR A 357 9.73 8.89 22.84
CA THR A 357 8.58 9.47 23.56
C THR A 357 7.68 8.38 24.10
#